data_AF-D6SU91-F1
#
_entry.id   AF-D6SU91-F1
#
_cell.length_a   1.000
_cell.length_b   1.000
_cell.length_c   1.000
_cell.angle_alpha   90.00
_cell.angle_beta   90.00
_cell.angle_gamma   90.00
#
_symmetry.space_group_name_H-M   'P 1'
#
loop_
_entity.id
_entity.type
_entity.pdbx_description
1 polymer ?
#
loop_
_entity_poly.entity_id
_entity_poly.type
_entity_poly.pdbx_seq_one_letter_code
_entity_poly.pdbx_strand_id
1 'polypeptide(L)' 'MSQTMTFGGLLEEVEKLPLEEQDMFKEILSKRLMERRRNQLFDEIQKARAEYSAGECYPVSVNDLMDEIVK' A
#
# COMPACT_ATOMS: atom_id res chain seq x y z
N MET A 1 22.20 -5.67 -16.67
CA MET A 1 21.75 -4.37 -17.20
C MET A 1 20.26 -4.29 -16.96
N SER A 2 19.83 -3.60 -15.90
CA SER A 2 18.41 -3.45 -15.57
C SER A 2 17.82 -2.43 -16.52
N GLN A 3 17.03 -2.86 -17.51
CA GLN A 3 16.28 -1.90 -18.33
C GLN A 3 15.22 -1.26 -17.44
N THR A 4 15.42 0.02 -17.11
CA THR A 4 14.41 0.81 -16.40
C THR A 4 13.31 1.14 -17.39
N MET A 5 12.34 0.24 -17.51
CA MET A 5 11.16 0.45 -18.32
C MET A 5 10.30 1.54 -17.67
N THR A 6 9.91 2.55 -18.44
CA THR A 6 9.04 3.62 -17.94
C THR A 6 7.63 3.05 -17.73
N PHE A 7 6.83 3.71 -16.88
CA PHE A 7 5.43 3.31 -16.68
C PHE A 7 4.64 3.30 -17.99
N GLY A 8 4.86 4.30 -18.85
CA GLY A 8 4.24 4.36 -20.19
C GLY A 8 4.64 3.18 -21.07
N GLY A 9 5.93 2.83 -21.12
CA GLY A 9 6.40 1.66 -21.86
C GLY A 9 5.79 0.35 -21.34
N LEU A 10 5.59 0.22 -20.02
CA LEU A 10 4.88 -0.93 -19.45
C LEU A 10 3.43 -1.04 -19.90
N LEU A 11 2.73 0.08 -20.00
CA LEU A 11 1.37 0.09 -20.48
C LEU A 11 1.32 -0.32 -21.96
N GLU A 12 2.20 0.23 -22.79
CA GLU A 12 2.31 -0.12 -24.21
C GLU A 12 2.61 -1.60 -24.44
N GLU A 13 3.48 -2.22 -23.61
CA GLU A 13 3.76 -3.66 -23.72
C GLU A 13 2.56 -4.52 -23.30
N VAL A 14 1.78 -4.11 -22.30
CA VAL A 14 0.55 -4.82 -21.91
C VAL A 14 -0.51 -4.69 -23.00
N GLU A 15 -0.65 -3.53 -23.63
CA GLU A 15 -1.61 -3.29 -24.72
C GLU A 15 -1.32 -4.12 -25.98
N LYS A 16 -0.08 -4.60 -26.16
CA LYS A 16 0.29 -5.51 -27.25
C LYS A 16 -0.18 -6.95 -27.05
N LEU A 17 -0.58 -7.34 -25.84
CA LEU A 17 -1.09 -8.67 -25.54
C LEU A 17 -2.49 -8.86 -26.14
N PRO A 18 -2.92 -10.11 -26.42
CA PRO A 18 -4.32 -10.42 -26.72
C PRO A 18 -5.26 -9.90 -25.60
N LEU A 19 -6.49 -9.52 -25.95
CA LEU A 19 -7.45 -8.96 -24.98
C LEU A 19 -7.65 -9.87 -23.74
N GLU A 20 -7.73 -11.18 -23.96
CA GLU A 20 -7.87 -12.17 -22.90
C GLU A 20 -6.67 -12.18 -21.94
N GLU A 21 -5.46 -11.99 -22.47
CA GLU A 21 -4.24 -11.90 -21.68
C GLU A 21 -4.13 -10.55 -20.96
N GLN A 22 -4.64 -9.45 -21.55
CA GLN A 22 -4.74 -8.16 -20.87
C GLN A 22 -5.68 -8.23 -19.66
N ASP A 23 -6.84 -8.87 -19.81
CA ASP A 23 -7.79 -9.07 -18.72
C ASP A 23 -7.19 -9.96 -17.62
N MET A 24 -6.52 -11.04 -18.01
CA MET A 24 -5.79 -11.91 -17.07
C MET A 24 -4.68 -11.14 -16.33
N PHE A 25 -3.91 -10.30 -17.03
CA PHE A 25 -2.88 -9.47 -16.43
C PHE A 25 -3.47 -8.53 -15.36
N LYS A 26 -4.56 -7.84 -15.70
CA LYS A 26 -5.29 -6.97 -14.77
C LYS A 26 -5.76 -7.73 -13.53
N GLU A 27 -6.34 -8.92 -13.70
CA GLU A 27 -6.83 -9.73 -12.59
C GLU A 27 -5.69 -10.15 -11.65
N ILE A 28 -4.59 -10.69 -12.21
CA ILE A 28 -3.43 -11.14 -11.45
C ILE A 28 -2.79 -9.96 -10.72
N LEU A 29 -2.60 -8.83 -11.39
CA LEU A 29 -2.00 -7.64 -10.79
C LEU A 29 -2.85 -7.11 -9.62
N SER A 30 -4.16 -7.04 -9.81
CA SER A 30 -5.11 -6.64 -8.76
C SER A 30 -5.00 -7.53 -7.53
N LYS A 31 -5.03 -8.86 -7.71
CA LYS A 31 -4.88 -9.84 -6.62
C LYS A 31 -3.57 -9.66 -5.85
N ARG A 32 -2.45 -9.50 -6.57
CA ARG A 32 -1.13 -9.26 -5.96
C ARG A 32 -1.07 -7.95 -5.20
N LEU A 33 -1.69 -6.88 -5.71
CA LEU A 33 -1.76 -5.60 -5.00
C LEU A 33 -2.59 -5.71 -3.72
N MET A 34 -3.72 -6.42 -3.75
CA MET A 34 -4.52 -6.68 -2.55
C MET A 34 -3.75 -7.46 -1.49
N GLU A 35 -2.99 -8.48 -1.89
CA GLU A 35 -2.13 -9.24 -0.96
C GLU A 35 -1.06 -8.36 -0.31
N ARG A 36 -0.37 -7.53 -1.10
CA ARG A 36 0.64 -6.61 -0.56
C ARG A 36 0.05 -5.62 0.42
N ARG A 37 -1.12 -5.05 0.11
CA ARG A 37 -1.83 -4.13 1.02
C ARG A 37 -2.27 -4.83 2.31
N ARG A 38 -2.73 -6.08 2.24
CA ARG A 38 -3.07 -6.86 3.44
C ARG A 38 -1.85 -7.08 4.33
N ASN A 39 -0.68 -7.35 3.75
CA ASN A 39 0.55 -7.50 4.52
C ASN A 39 0.98 -6.18 5.18
N GLN A 40 0.89 -5.06 4.45
CA GLN A 40 1.15 -3.73 5.01
C GLN A 40 0.23 -3.42 6.20
N LEU A 41 -1.07 -3.67 6.06
CA LEU A 41 -2.03 -3.50 7.15
C LEU A 41 -1.72 -4.41 8.35
N PHE A 42 -1.29 -5.65 8.09
CA PHE A 42 -0.89 -6.56 9.16
C PHE A 42 0.30 -5.99 9.95
N ASP A 43 1.32 -5.50 9.26
CA ASP A 43 2.50 -4.89 9.89
C ASP A 43 2.12 -3.64 10.71
N GLU A 44 1.26 -2.78 10.16
CA GLU A 44 0.73 -1.59 10.87
C GLU A 44 -0.06 -1.97 12.12
N ILE A 45 -0.94 -2.97 12.03
CA ILE A 45 -1.71 -3.47 13.18
C ILE A 45 -0.78 -4.03 14.26
N GLN A 46 0.23 -4.81 13.86
CA GLN A 46 1.19 -5.38 14.80
C GLN A 46 1.99 -4.29 15.51
N LYS A 47 2.42 -3.26 14.79
CA LYS A 47 3.09 -2.09 15.36
C LYS A 47 2.18 -1.36 16.37
N ALA A 48 0.96 -1.03 15.97
CA ALA A 48 0.00 -0.34 16.84
C ALA A 48 -0.33 -1.14 18.11
N ARG A 49 -0.46 -2.47 18.00
CA ARG A 49 -0.67 -3.36 19.16
C ARG A 49 0.54 -3.38 20.09
N ALA A 50 1.75 -3.38 19.55
CA ALA A 50 2.97 -3.35 20.34
C ALA A 50 3.10 -2.02 21.11
N GLU A 51 2.89 -0.89 20.45
CA GLU A 51 2.90 0.46 21.06
C GLU A 51 1.86 0.57 22.19
N TYR A 52 0.64 0.08 21.95
CA TYR A 52 -0.40 0.03 22.97
C TYR A 52 -0.01 -0.85 24.17
N SER A 53 0.52 -2.05 23.91
CA SER A 53 0.94 -2.97 24.98
C SER A 53 2.16 -2.45 25.76
N ALA A 54 3.03 -1.66 25.12
CA ALA A 54 4.18 -1.04 25.76
C ALA A 54 3.81 0.19 26.60
N GLY A 55 2.54 0.64 26.54
CA GLY A 55 2.08 1.84 27.23
C GLY A 55 2.57 3.13 26.57
N GLU A 56 2.99 3.07 25.31
CA GLU A 56 3.43 4.24 24.53
C GLU A 56 2.25 5.07 24.02
N CYS A 57 1.02 4.60 24.24
CA CYS A 57 -0.20 5.37 24.03
C CYS A 57 -0.55 6.17 25.29
N TYR A 58 -0.72 7.49 25.16
CA TYR A 58 -1.17 8.38 26.23
C TYR A 58 -2.50 9.03 25.88
N PRO A 59 -3.39 9.26 26.86
CA PRO A 59 -4.62 9.98 26.63
C PRO A 59 -4.31 11.44 26.29
N VAL A 60 -4.84 11.91 25.16
CA VAL A 60 -4.74 13.31 24.71
C VAL A 60 -6.13 13.90 24.57
N SER A 61 -6.28 15.20 24.87
CA SER A 61 -7.52 15.90 24.57
C SER A 61 -7.60 16.22 23.07
N VAL A 62 -8.82 16.52 22.59
CA VAL A 62 -9.02 16.95 21.21
C VAL A 62 -8.19 18.20 20.88
N ASN A 63 -8.06 19.13 21.84
CA ASN A 63 -7.27 20.34 21.64
C ASN A 63 -5.78 20.02 21.47
N ASP A 64 -5.23 19.15 22.32
CA ASP A 64 -3.80 18.74 22.24
C ASP A 64 -3.49 18.06 20.90
N LEU A 65 -4.41 17.23 20.41
CA LEU A 65 -4.27 16.55 19.12
C LEU A 65 -4.32 17.54 17.94
N MET A 66 -5.22 18.53 18.00
CA MET A 66 -5.33 19.56 16.96
C MET A 66 -4.08 20.45 16.93
N ASP A 67 -3.49 20.75 18.07
CA ASP A 67 -2.24 21.53 18.15
C ASP A 67 -1.03 20.79 17.55
N GLU A 68 -1.04 19.45 17.56
CA GLU A 68 0.00 18.63 16.91
C GLU A 68 -0.17 18.56 15.38
N ILE A 69 -1.40 18.44 14.89
CA ILE A 69 -1.70 18.31 13.44
C ILE A 69 -1.45 19.61 12.67
N VAL A 70 -1.64 20.77 13.32
CA VAL A 70 -1.55 22.09 12.68
C VAL A 70 -0.14 22.70 12.75
N LYS A 71 0.81 22.01 13.42
CA LYS A 71 2.25 22.34 13.35
C LYS A 71 2.87 21.98 12.01
#